data_AF-A0A673HP38-F1
#
_entry.id   AF-A0A673HP38-F1
#
_cell.length_a   1.000
_cell.length_b   1.000
_cell.length_c   1.000
_cell.angle_alpha   90.00
_cell.angle_beta   90.00
_cell.angle_gamma   90.00
#
_symmetry.space_group_name_H-M   'P 1'
#
loop_
_entity.id
_entity.type
_entity.pdbx_description
1 polymer ?
#
loop_
_entity_poly.entity_id
_entity_poly.type
_entity_poly.pdbx_seq_one_letter_code
_entity_poly.pdbx_strand_id
1 'polypeptide(L)'
;MAFRRRNKSYPFFSQEFLIQNHADIVFSLVIFILIGLMFETTAKTAILFIQPQYNISTMSADGEVTLYLYGWKDCATVLFYLCITIILHAVVQEYVLDKVNRRLHLSKSKNTKFNESGQLCVFYLVSSLWSLYVIATEGYLLHPSSLWENYPHVHLRYIHTQTQSMHLMKTEEIPRQLQYISLYLLHILAAYLLNLTRVGLVLLFLQYLSEMGFHLSRLFYFIDENHHKMFEMWSIGFVLTRMITLTLMFLAVGFGLARSENQTLDLEVGNFNTLSIRLLVLFVVCFTQSWLLWKFFRFQLSRTRELRLEQVARKRVAAKQQMQRTLKRDSVGYYENGLIKAENGTSPRLKKIKAP
;
A
#
# COMPACT_ATOMS: atom_id res chain seq x y z
N MET A 1 -24.30 23.36 29.67
CA MET A 1 -25.02 23.83 28.47
C MET A 1 -24.48 23.08 27.26
N ALA A 2 -25.27 22.19 26.66
CA ALA A 2 -24.86 21.39 25.51
C ALA A 2 -24.82 22.28 24.26
N PHE A 3 -23.66 22.41 23.62
CA PHE A 3 -23.52 23.00 22.30
C PHE A 3 -24.30 22.14 21.30
N ARG A 4 -25.57 22.49 21.06
CA ARG A 4 -26.36 21.97 19.95
C ARG A 4 -25.65 22.42 18.67
N ARG A 5 -24.92 21.52 18.00
CA ARG A 5 -24.40 21.76 16.65
C ARG A 5 -25.59 22.14 15.77
N ARG A 6 -25.72 23.41 15.44
CA ARG A 6 -26.67 23.91 14.46
C ARG A 6 -26.26 23.32 13.12
N ASN A 7 -27.09 22.47 12.52
CA ASN A 7 -26.91 22.03 11.13
C ASN A 7 -26.85 23.30 10.27
N LYS A 8 -25.66 23.67 9.79
CA LYS A 8 -25.52 24.74 8.81
C LYS A 8 -26.12 24.19 7.51
N SER A 9 -27.25 24.75 7.08
CA SER A 9 -27.72 24.49 5.72
C SER A 9 -26.77 25.22 4.78
N TYR A 10 -25.98 24.47 4.04
CA TYR A 10 -25.10 25.04 3.04
C TYR A 10 -25.90 25.46 1.81
N PRO A 11 -25.56 26.58 1.16
CA PRO A 11 -26.18 26.93 -0.12
C PRO A 11 -26.01 25.78 -1.12
N PHE A 12 -27.07 25.48 -1.88
CA PHE A 12 -27.01 24.55 -3.00
C PHE A 12 -25.90 25.00 -3.97
N PHE A 13 -25.07 24.06 -4.42
CA PHE A 13 -23.85 24.28 -5.24
C PHE A 13 -22.64 24.96 -4.56
N SER A 14 -22.67 25.19 -3.25
CA SER A 14 -21.44 25.56 -2.55
C SER A 14 -20.45 24.38 -2.51
N GLN A 15 -19.14 24.69 -2.47
CA GLN A 15 -18.10 23.67 -2.34
C GLN A 15 -18.32 22.79 -1.10
N GLU A 16 -18.76 23.38 0.02
CA GLU A 16 -19.08 22.61 1.24
C GLU A 16 -20.31 21.70 1.08
N PHE A 17 -21.32 22.12 0.30
CA PHE A 17 -22.48 21.27 -0.01
C PHE A 17 -22.08 20.06 -0.86
N LEU A 18 -21.27 20.28 -1.90
CA LEU A 18 -20.77 19.20 -2.76
C LEU A 18 -19.93 18.21 -1.96
N ILE A 19 -19.01 18.69 -1.12
CA ILE A 19 -18.16 17.82 -0.29
C ILE A 19 -19.00 16.99 0.69
N GLN A 20 -20.06 17.54 1.27
CA GLN A 20 -20.88 16.80 2.24
C GLN A 20 -21.80 15.77 1.59
N ASN A 21 -22.31 16.06 0.39
CA ASN A 21 -23.31 15.22 -0.29
C ASN A 21 -22.71 14.45 -1.48
N HIS A 22 -21.39 14.45 -1.66
CA HIS A 22 -20.73 13.84 -2.83
C HIS A 22 -21.18 12.38 -3.05
N ALA A 23 -21.27 11.59 -1.97
CA ALA A 23 -21.70 10.20 -2.03
C ALA A 23 -23.14 10.08 -2.55
N ASP A 24 -24.07 10.87 -2.04
CA ASP A 24 -25.50 10.83 -2.44
C ASP A 24 -25.72 11.35 -3.87
N ILE A 25 -24.97 12.39 -4.28
CA ILE A 25 -25.01 12.93 -5.65
C ILE A 25 -24.51 11.88 -6.64
N VAL A 26 -23.35 11.27 -6.34
CA VAL A 26 -22.76 10.23 -7.20
C VAL A 26 -23.63 8.98 -7.22
N PHE A 27 -24.22 8.59 -6.08
CA PHE A 27 -25.17 7.49 -5.99
C PHE A 27 -26.42 7.74 -6.85
N SER A 28 -26.96 8.96 -6.81
CA SER A 28 -28.09 9.36 -7.66
C SER A 28 -27.75 9.27 -9.14
N LEU A 29 -26.54 9.69 -9.54
CA LEU A 29 -26.05 9.57 -10.91
C LEU A 29 -25.95 8.10 -11.36
N VAL A 30 -25.41 7.23 -10.51
CA VAL A 30 -25.32 5.79 -10.79
C VAL A 30 -26.71 5.17 -10.93
N ILE A 31 -27.64 5.45 -10.02
CA ILE A 31 -29.03 4.98 -10.13
C ILE A 31 -29.67 5.46 -11.42
N PHE A 32 -29.46 6.72 -11.80
CA PHE A 32 -30.00 7.26 -13.05
C PHE A 32 -29.51 6.46 -14.27
N ILE A 33 -28.22 6.13 -14.32
CA ILE A 33 -27.64 5.29 -15.39
C ILE A 33 -28.25 3.88 -15.36
N LEU A 34 -28.41 3.28 -14.17
CA LEU A 34 -29.00 1.94 -14.02
C LEU A 34 -30.49 1.91 -14.42
N ILE A 35 -31.28 2.94 -14.09
CA ILE A 35 -32.66 3.08 -14.56
C ILE A 35 -32.70 3.21 -16.09
N GLY A 36 -31.68 3.86 -16.68
CA GLY A 36 -31.51 3.92 -18.13
C GLY A 36 -31.42 2.55 -18.81
N LEU A 37 -31.03 1.48 -18.11
CA LEU A 37 -31.08 0.12 -18.65
C LEU A 37 -32.49 -0.45 -18.78
N MET A 38 -33.47 0.08 -18.03
CA MET A 38 -34.83 -0.45 -18.00
C MET A 38 -35.63 -0.09 -19.26
N PHE A 39 -35.21 0.91 -20.03
CA PHE A 39 -35.88 1.32 -21.26
C PHE A 39 -35.01 1.04 -22.49
N GLU A 40 -35.61 0.42 -23.50
CA GLU A 40 -34.90 -0.02 -24.72
C GLU A 40 -34.15 1.12 -25.45
N THR A 41 -34.73 2.32 -25.46
CA THR A 41 -34.15 3.51 -26.10
C THR A 41 -32.90 4.02 -25.37
N THR A 42 -32.91 3.99 -24.03
CA THR A 42 -31.80 4.49 -23.21
C THR A 42 -30.77 3.40 -22.87
N ALA A 43 -31.14 2.12 -22.98
CA ALA A 43 -30.28 1.00 -22.64
C ALA A 43 -28.98 1.00 -23.47
N LYS A 44 -29.06 1.35 -24.76
CA LYS A 44 -27.88 1.46 -25.64
C LYS A 44 -26.86 2.48 -25.13
N THR A 45 -27.33 3.58 -24.53
CA THR A 45 -26.47 4.60 -23.93
C THR A 45 -26.00 4.21 -22.54
N ALA A 46 -26.85 3.55 -21.73
CA ALA A 46 -26.47 3.11 -20.39
C ALA A 46 -25.40 1.99 -20.42
N ILE A 47 -25.48 1.06 -21.37
CA ILE A 47 -24.51 -0.04 -21.54
C ILE A 47 -23.09 0.50 -21.80
N LEU A 48 -22.96 1.66 -22.47
CA LEU A 48 -21.68 2.36 -22.69
C LEU A 48 -20.90 2.60 -21.39
N PHE A 49 -21.62 2.90 -20.31
CA PHE A 49 -21.05 3.18 -19.00
C PHE A 49 -20.72 1.90 -18.22
N ILE A 50 -21.37 0.78 -18.50
CA ILE A 50 -21.29 -0.41 -17.64
C ILE A 50 -20.31 -1.44 -18.18
N GLN A 51 -20.28 -1.65 -19.50
CA GLN A 51 -19.47 -2.69 -20.13
C GLN A 51 -18.41 -2.08 -21.05
N PRO A 52 -17.21 -2.67 -21.16
CA PRO A 52 -16.25 -2.33 -22.21
C PRO A 52 -16.86 -2.56 -23.59
N GLN A 53 -16.57 -1.67 -24.55
CA GLN A 53 -17.36 -1.58 -25.78
C GLN A 53 -16.79 -2.33 -26.99
N TYR A 54 -15.54 -2.75 -26.92
CA TYR A 54 -14.82 -3.31 -28.07
C TYR A 54 -14.66 -4.82 -27.94
N ASN A 55 -15.76 -5.56 -27.86
CA ASN A 55 -15.73 -7.01 -27.76
C ASN A 55 -15.48 -7.69 -29.12
N ILE A 56 -14.62 -8.72 -29.12
CA ILE A 56 -14.37 -9.63 -30.22
C ILE A 56 -14.62 -11.04 -29.70
N SER A 57 -15.59 -11.73 -30.28
CA SER A 57 -15.80 -13.15 -30.00
C SER A 57 -14.88 -13.99 -30.87
N THR A 58 -13.97 -14.74 -30.26
CA THR A 58 -13.15 -15.74 -30.95
C THR A 58 -13.62 -17.13 -30.56
N MET A 59 -13.85 -18.01 -31.55
CA MET A 59 -14.14 -19.42 -31.31
C MET A 59 -12.85 -20.13 -30.90
N SER A 60 -12.82 -20.68 -29.68
CA SER A 60 -11.75 -21.55 -29.20
C SER A 60 -12.26 -22.99 -29.07
N ALA A 61 -11.34 -23.95 -28.92
CA ALA A 61 -11.68 -25.37 -28.80
C ALA A 61 -12.59 -25.68 -27.57
N ASP A 62 -12.55 -24.82 -26.56
CA ASP A 62 -13.36 -24.92 -25.33
C ASP A 62 -14.63 -24.03 -25.34
N GLY A 63 -14.96 -23.38 -26.46
CA GLY A 63 -16.15 -22.54 -26.63
C GLY A 63 -15.87 -21.12 -27.11
N GLU A 64 -16.92 -20.29 -27.14
CA GLU A 64 -16.83 -18.87 -27.49
C GLU A 64 -16.13 -18.07 -26.39
N VAL A 65 -14.97 -17.50 -26.70
CA VAL A 65 -14.24 -16.62 -25.78
C VAL A 65 -14.41 -15.18 -26.25
N THR A 66 -15.05 -14.35 -25.43
CA THR A 66 -15.18 -12.91 -25.67
C THR A 66 -13.91 -12.20 -25.19
N LEU A 67 -13.13 -11.69 -26.15
CA LEU A 67 -11.96 -10.85 -25.94
C LEU A 67 -12.36 -9.38 -26.10
N TYR A 68 -11.58 -8.47 -25.53
CA TYR A 68 -11.83 -7.04 -25.60
C TYR A 68 -10.59 -6.30 -26.09
N LEU A 69 -10.81 -5.40 -27.03
CA LEU A 69 -9.87 -4.37 -27.44
C LEU A 69 -10.06 -3.11 -26.59
N TYR A 70 -9.11 -2.19 -26.71
CA TYR A 70 -9.18 -0.88 -26.09
C TYR A 70 -9.74 0.17 -27.05
N GLY A 71 -10.45 1.16 -26.51
CA GLY A 71 -10.74 2.37 -27.27
C GLY A 71 -11.37 3.49 -26.46
N TRP A 72 -11.59 4.64 -27.09
CA TRP A 72 -11.98 5.89 -26.41
C TRP A 72 -13.32 5.80 -25.67
N LYS A 73 -14.20 4.88 -26.08
CA LYS A 73 -15.48 4.64 -25.40
C LYS A 73 -15.31 4.06 -24.00
N ASP A 74 -14.19 3.40 -23.71
CA ASP A 74 -13.89 2.86 -22.38
C ASP A 74 -13.71 3.96 -21.34
N CYS A 75 -13.49 5.23 -21.75
CA CYS A 75 -13.48 6.37 -20.84
C CYS A 75 -14.81 6.54 -20.09
N ALA A 76 -15.95 6.29 -20.75
CA ALA A 76 -17.26 6.34 -20.10
C ALA A 76 -17.40 5.23 -19.05
N THR A 77 -16.90 4.03 -19.37
CA THR A 77 -16.84 2.89 -18.47
C THR A 77 -15.96 3.19 -17.25
N VAL A 78 -14.77 3.75 -17.47
CA VAL A 78 -13.86 4.20 -16.40
C VAL A 78 -14.54 5.25 -15.52
N LEU A 79 -15.25 6.23 -16.09
CA LEU A 79 -15.96 7.24 -15.31
C LEU A 79 -17.07 6.62 -14.43
N PHE A 80 -17.81 5.65 -14.96
CA PHE A 80 -18.85 4.97 -14.20
C PHE A 80 -18.29 4.16 -13.02
N TYR A 81 -17.24 3.36 -13.25
CA TYR A 81 -16.61 2.61 -12.17
C TYR A 81 -15.91 3.52 -11.14
N LEU A 82 -15.49 4.74 -11.54
CA LEU A 82 -15.00 5.76 -10.61
C LEU A 82 -16.13 6.20 -9.66
N CYS A 83 -17.33 6.44 -10.19
CA CYS A 83 -18.51 6.73 -9.39
C CYS A 83 -18.83 5.60 -8.40
N ILE A 84 -18.79 4.34 -8.85
CA ILE A 84 -18.96 3.17 -7.98
C ILE A 84 -17.90 3.15 -6.87
N THR A 85 -16.64 3.46 -7.19
CA THR A 85 -15.55 3.50 -6.22
C THR A 85 -15.77 4.58 -5.15
N ILE A 86 -16.27 5.76 -5.53
CA ILE A 86 -16.63 6.83 -4.59
C ILE A 86 -17.75 6.38 -3.63
N ILE A 87 -18.78 5.71 -4.17
CA ILE A 87 -19.88 5.18 -3.36
C ILE A 87 -19.34 4.13 -2.37
N LEU A 88 -18.53 3.17 -2.84
CA LEU A 88 -17.94 2.14 -1.99
C LEU A 88 -17.05 2.75 -0.89
N HIS A 89 -16.24 3.75 -1.22
CA HIS A 89 -15.43 4.48 -0.25
C HIS A 89 -16.30 5.12 0.85
N ALA A 90 -17.40 5.79 0.47
CA ALA A 90 -18.34 6.38 1.41
C ALA A 90 -19.01 5.33 2.30
N VAL A 91 -19.46 4.21 1.73
CA VAL A 91 -20.06 3.09 2.47
C VAL A 91 -19.08 2.48 3.46
N VAL A 92 -17.84 2.21 3.05
CA VAL A 92 -16.79 1.71 3.94
C VAL A 92 -16.49 2.70 5.07
N GLN A 93 -16.50 4.00 4.76
CA GLN A 93 -16.29 5.05 5.76
C GLN A 93 -17.37 5.01 6.83
N GLU A 94 -18.63 5.06 6.43
CA GLU A 94 -19.79 5.20 7.33
C GLU A 94 -20.05 3.92 8.15
N TYR A 95 -20.07 2.77 7.47
CA TYR A 95 -20.52 1.51 8.07
C TYR A 95 -19.42 0.73 8.77
N VAL A 96 -18.16 0.86 8.32
CA VAL A 96 -17.04 0.11 8.88
C VAL A 96 -16.16 1.04 9.73
N LEU A 97 -15.50 2.01 9.12
CA LEU A 97 -14.44 2.78 9.78
C LEU A 97 -14.98 3.66 10.90
N ASP A 98 -16.06 4.41 10.65
CA ASP A 98 -16.68 5.26 11.68
C ASP A 98 -17.29 4.44 12.82
N LYS A 99 -17.74 3.21 12.55
CA LYS A 99 -18.19 2.30 13.61
C LYS A 99 -17.03 1.85 14.50
N VAL A 100 -15.90 1.48 13.90
CA VAL A 100 -14.68 1.08 14.62
C VAL A 100 -14.08 2.25 15.39
N ASN A 101 -14.02 3.44 14.80
CA ASN A 101 -13.50 4.64 15.47
C ASN A 101 -14.30 5.04 16.71
N ARG A 102 -15.62 4.91 16.65
CA ARG A 102 -16.51 5.15 17.80
C ARG A 102 -16.24 4.17 18.95
N ARG A 103 -15.68 2.99 18.68
CA ARG A 103 -15.27 2.00 19.69
C ARG A 103 -13.86 2.25 20.23
N LEU A 104 -12.92 2.64 19.37
CA LEU A 104 -11.50 2.78 19.71
C LEU A 104 -11.15 4.10 20.40
N HIS A 105 -12.03 5.10 20.40
CA HIS A 105 -11.83 6.41 21.05
C HIS A 105 -10.46 7.06 20.73
N LEU A 106 -10.00 6.94 19.49
CA LEU A 106 -8.70 7.46 19.06
C LEU A 106 -8.66 9.00 19.05
N SER A 107 -7.48 9.57 19.29
CA SER A 107 -7.26 11.02 19.16
C SER A 107 -7.52 11.49 17.72
N LYS A 108 -7.87 12.77 17.52
CA LYS A 108 -8.21 13.33 16.19
C LYS A 108 -7.13 13.05 15.12
N SER A 109 -5.85 13.14 15.50
CA SER A 109 -4.72 12.86 14.61
C SER A 109 -4.57 11.36 14.29
N LYS A 110 -4.72 10.48 15.30
CA LYS A 110 -4.71 9.02 15.09
C LYS A 110 -5.90 8.57 14.25
N ASN A 111 -7.08 9.13 14.51
CA ASN A 111 -8.32 8.82 13.79
C ASN A 111 -8.22 9.13 12.29
N THR A 112 -7.71 10.32 11.93
CA THR A 112 -7.49 10.67 10.50
C THR A 112 -6.59 9.68 9.79
N LYS A 113 -5.50 9.28 10.45
CA LYS A 113 -4.52 8.29 9.96
C LYS A 113 -5.09 6.86 9.91
N PHE A 114 -5.97 6.52 10.83
CA PHE A 114 -6.68 5.24 10.88
C PHE A 114 -7.64 5.13 9.70
N ASN A 115 -8.45 6.18 9.45
CA ASN A 115 -9.38 6.22 8.33
C ASN A 115 -8.69 6.09 6.98
N GLU A 116 -7.63 6.89 6.75
CA GLU A 116 -6.82 6.81 5.54
C GLU A 116 -6.28 5.39 5.32
N SER A 117 -5.72 4.78 6.37
CA SER A 117 -5.19 3.42 6.29
C SER A 117 -6.29 2.37 6.13
N GLY A 118 -7.46 2.60 6.69
CA GLY A 118 -8.63 1.73 6.62
C GLY A 118 -9.17 1.62 5.21
N GLN A 119 -9.39 2.78 4.58
CA GLN A 119 -9.84 2.87 3.19
C GLN A 119 -8.87 2.18 2.24
N LEU A 120 -7.57 2.49 2.38
CA LEU A 120 -6.52 1.88 1.56
C LEU A 120 -6.41 0.37 1.79
N CYS A 121 -6.58 -0.11 3.02
CA CYS A 121 -6.57 -1.54 3.33
C CYS A 121 -7.70 -2.27 2.60
N VAL A 122 -8.93 -1.73 2.64
CA VAL A 122 -10.09 -2.33 1.95
C VAL A 122 -9.89 -2.31 0.44
N PHE A 123 -9.42 -1.19 -0.11
CA PHE A 123 -9.12 -1.08 -1.54
C PHE A 123 -8.11 -2.14 -2.00
N TYR A 124 -6.98 -2.27 -1.30
CA TYR A 124 -5.95 -3.24 -1.67
C TYR A 124 -6.39 -4.68 -1.43
N LEU A 125 -7.23 -4.94 -0.42
CA LEU A 125 -7.82 -6.26 -0.20
C LEU A 125 -8.72 -6.66 -1.38
N VAL A 126 -9.71 -5.82 -1.73
CA VAL A 126 -10.62 -6.11 -2.85
C VAL A 126 -9.84 -6.25 -4.16
N SER A 127 -8.89 -5.34 -4.41
CA SER A 127 -8.07 -5.36 -5.63
C SER A 127 -7.15 -6.58 -5.70
N SER A 128 -6.57 -7.00 -4.58
CA SER A 128 -5.70 -8.20 -4.55
C SER A 128 -6.51 -9.49 -4.73
N LEU A 129 -7.68 -9.60 -4.11
CA LEU A 129 -8.60 -10.73 -4.33
C LEU A 129 -9.05 -10.82 -5.78
N TRP A 130 -9.40 -9.68 -6.38
CA TRP A 130 -9.79 -9.61 -7.77
C TRP A 130 -8.64 -10.00 -8.71
N SER A 131 -7.45 -9.42 -8.54
CA SER A 131 -6.28 -9.80 -9.33
C SER A 131 -5.91 -11.27 -9.15
N LEU A 132 -6.00 -11.81 -7.94
CA LEU A 132 -5.74 -13.22 -7.66
C LEU A 132 -6.72 -14.13 -8.39
N TYR A 133 -8.01 -13.77 -8.38
CA TYR A 133 -9.03 -14.49 -9.13
C TYR A 133 -8.67 -14.55 -10.62
N VAL A 134 -8.32 -13.41 -11.24
CA VAL A 134 -7.90 -13.37 -12.64
C VAL A 134 -6.67 -14.26 -12.90
N ILE A 135 -5.65 -14.12 -12.07
CA ILE A 135 -4.39 -14.87 -12.17
C ILE A 135 -4.62 -16.38 -12.05
N ALA A 136 -5.53 -16.80 -11.15
CA ALA A 136 -5.89 -18.19 -10.94
C ALA A 136 -6.69 -18.76 -12.12
N THR A 137 -7.66 -18.01 -12.63
CA THR A 137 -8.49 -18.41 -13.78
C THR A 137 -7.67 -18.56 -15.05
N GLU A 138 -6.65 -17.73 -15.26
CA GLU A 138 -5.76 -17.82 -16.43
C GLU A 138 -4.56 -18.75 -16.24
N GLY A 139 -4.37 -19.31 -15.04
CA GLY A 139 -3.28 -20.26 -14.76
C GLY A 139 -1.86 -19.67 -14.75
N TYR A 140 -1.70 -18.34 -14.62
CA TYR A 140 -0.38 -17.69 -14.69
C TYR A 140 0.59 -18.10 -13.58
N LEU A 141 0.08 -18.60 -12.45
CA LEU A 141 0.93 -19.12 -11.36
C LEU A 141 1.56 -20.48 -11.68
N LEU A 142 0.86 -21.31 -12.46
CA LEU A 142 1.30 -22.67 -12.80
C LEU A 142 2.25 -22.67 -14.00
N HIS A 143 2.07 -21.73 -14.93
CA HIS A 143 2.90 -21.59 -16.13
C HIS A 143 3.50 -20.18 -16.23
N PRO A 144 4.60 -19.87 -15.50
CA PRO A 144 5.20 -18.53 -15.53
C PRO A 144 5.66 -18.05 -16.91
N SER A 145 5.95 -18.97 -17.84
CA SER A 145 6.33 -18.63 -19.21
C SER A 145 5.21 -18.00 -20.03
N SER A 146 3.94 -18.29 -19.67
CA SER A 146 2.74 -17.67 -20.27
C SER A 146 2.71 -16.14 -20.15
N LEU A 147 3.52 -15.57 -19.24
CA LEU A 147 3.63 -14.13 -19.06
C LEU A 147 4.22 -13.42 -20.28
N TRP A 148 5.12 -14.07 -21.03
CA TRP A 148 5.77 -13.50 -22.22
C TRP A 148 5.51 -14.30 -23.50
N GLU A 149 5.05 -15.55 -23.40
CA GLU A 149 4.65 -16.35 -24.56
C GLU A 149 3.43 -15.76 -25.26
N ASN A 150 3.43 -15.80 -26.60
CA ASN A 150 2.38 -15.24 -27.46
C ASN A 150 2.19 -13.71 -27.31
N TYR A 151 3.25 -13.00 -26.92
CA TYR A 151 3.29 -11.53 -27.02
C TYR A 151 3.22 -11.08 -28.50
N PRO A 152 2.46 -10.03 -28.86
CA PRO A 152 1.78 -9.06 -27.99
C PRO A 152 0.40 -9.49 -27.45
N HIS A 153 0.12 -9.15 -26.19
CA HIS A 153 -1.13 -9.48 -25.49
C HIS A 153 -2.26 -8.48 -25.77
N VAL A 154 -2.56 -8.27 -27.05
CA VAL A 154 -3.53 -7.26 -27.53
C VAL A 154 -4.96 -7.55 -27.06
N HIS A 155 -5.28 -8.83 -26.92
CA HIS A 155 -6.60 -9.29 -26.52
C HIS A 155 -6.70 -9.39 -25.00
N LEU A 156 -7.52 -8.52 -24.40
CA LEU A 156 -7.77 -8.54 -22.95
C LEU A 156 -9.08 -9.26 -22.66
N ARG A 157 -9.07 -10.19 -21.71
CA ARG A 157 -10.34 -10.69 -21.16
C ARG A 157 -10.97 -9.60 -20.30
N TYR A 158 -12.31 -9.52 -20.29
CA TYR A 158 -13.10 -8.55 -19.50
C TYR A 158 -12.59 -8.32 -18.07
N ILE A 159 -12.11 -9.41 -17.46
CA ILE A 159 -11.64 -9.43 -16.07
C ILE A 159 -10.35 -8.59 -15.90
N HIS A 160 -9.48 -8.55 -16.91
CA HIS A 160 -8.26 -7.72 -16.91
C HIS A 160 -8.59 -6.23 -17.02
N THR A 161 -9.60 -5.88 -17.82
CA THR A 161 -10.05 -4.50 -18.02
C THR A 161 -10.63 -3.91 -16.72
N GLN A 162 -11.38 -4.69 -15.95
CA GLN A 162 -11.86 -4.27 -14.62
C GLN A 162 -10.73 -4.05 -13.61
N THR A 163 -9.70 -4.91 -13.59
CA THR A 163 -8.58 -4.74 -12.64
C THR A 163 -7.79 -3.46 -12.90
N GLN A 164 -7.62 -3.11 -14.18
CA GLN A 164 -6.92 -1.89 -14.60
C GLN A 164 -7.74 -0.64 -14.34
N SER A 165 -9.04 -0.67 -14.64
CA SER A 165 -9.93 0.45 -14.38
C SER A 165 -9.88 0.80 -12.90
N MET A 166 -10.04 -0.17 -11.99
CA MET A 166 -9.99 0.01 -10.53
C MET A 166 -8.70 0.70 -10.02
N HIS A 167 -7.55 0.52 -10.68
CA HIS A 167 -6.32 1.22 -10.28
C HIS A 167 -6.26 2.67 -10.78
N LEU A 168 -6.65 2.89 -12.04
CA LEU A 168 -6.65 4.23 -12.65
C LEU A 168 -7.52 5.21 -11.85
N MET A 169 -8.50 4.69 -11.09
CA MET A 169 -9.44 5.46 -10.24
C MET A 169 -8.86 5.95 -8.92
N LYS A 170 -7.59 5.64 -8.61
CA LYS A 170 -6.89 6.18 -7.44
C LYS A 170 -6.46 7.65 -7.62
N THR A 171 -6.98 8.35 -8.63
CA THR A 171 -6.59 9.70 -9.03
C THR A 171 -7.31 10.83 -8.29
N GLU A 172 -7.84 10.61 -7.08
CA GLU A 172 -8.34 11.71 -6.23
C GLU A 172 -7.54 11.92 -4.93
N GLU A 173 -7.00 13.13 -4.86
CA GLU A 173 -6.57 13.99 -3.73
C GLU A 173 -5.79 13.39 -2.54
N ILE A 174 -4.46 13.27 -2.65
CA ILE A 174 -3.54 13.56 -1.52
C ILE A 174 -2.22 14.19 -2.02
N PRO A 175 -1.91 15.47 -1.70
CA PRO A 175 -0.71 16.16 -2.20
C PRO A 175 0.63 15.66 -1.62
N ARG A 176 0.62 14.71 -0.67
CA ARG A 176 1.84 14.08 -0.12
C ARG A 176 2.14 12.68 -0.66
N GLN A 177 1.19 12.03 -1.34
CA GLN A 177 1.34 10.69 -1.94
C GLN A 177 1.31 10.71 -3.47
N LEU A 178 1.10 11.88 -4.08
CA LEU A 178 0.98 12.06 -5.53
C LEU A 178 2.15 11.45 -6.32
N GLN A 179 3.38 11.57 -5.82
CA GLN A 179 4.54 10.97 -6.48
C GLN A 179 4.44 9.45 -6.57
N TYR A 180 4.02 8.76 -5.50
CA TYR A 180 3.86 7.30 -5.52
C TYR A 180 2.72 6.86 -6.42
N ILE A 181 1.58 7.53 -6.32
CA ILE A 181 0.40 7.23 -7.13
C ILE A 181 0.71 7.47 -8.61
N SER A 182 1.33 8.60 -8.95
CA SER A 182 1.75 8.92 -10.32
C SER A 182 2.71 7.88 -10.90
N LEU A 183 3.68 7.41 -10.10
CA LEU A 183 4.58 6.34 -10.54
C LEU A 183 3.83 5.03 -10.77
N TYR A 184 2.92 4.63 -9.88
CA TYR A 184 2.15 3.40 -10.09
C TYR A 184 1.26 3.50 -11.34
N LEU A 185 0.58 4.63 -11.53
CA LEU A 185 -0.21 4.89 -12.73
C LEU A 185 0.63 4.85 -14.00
N LEU A 186 1.85 5.41 -13.96
CA LEU A 186 2.79 5.34 -15.08
C LEU A 186 3.15 3.89 -15.43
N HIS A 187 3.38 3.02 -14.44
CA HIS A 187 3.73 1.63 -14.68
C HIS A 187 2.55 0.83 -15.26
N ILE A 188 1.33 1.13 -14.83
CA ILE A 188 0.13 0.49 -15.38
C ILE A 188 -0.14 0.96 -16.79
N LEU A 189 -0.04 2.27 -17.01
CA LEU A 189 -0.20 2.85 -18.34
C LEU A 189 0.87 2.29 -19.29
N ALA A 190 2.12 2.16 -18.84
CA ALA A 190 3.18 1.53 -19.63
C ALA A 190 2.88 0.06 -19.92
N ALA A 191 2.46 -0.73 -18.92
CA ALA A 191 2.10 -2.13 -19.12
C ALA A 191 0.90 -2.30 -20.08
N TYR A 192 -0.03 -1.34 -20.05
CA TYR A 192 -1.18 -1.29 -20.94
C TYR A 192 -0.79 -0.94 -22.37
N LEU A 193 -0.13 0.21 -22.57
CA LEU A 193 0.25 0.71 -23.90
C LEU A 193 1.24 -0.19 -24.62
N LEU A 194 2.10 -0.90 -23.88
CA LEU A 194 3.08 -1.83 -24.44
C LEU A 194 2.57 -3.27 -24.56
N ASN A 195 1.28 -3.53 -24.30
CA ASN A 195 0.67 -4.87 -24.32
C ASN A 195 1.37 -5.90 -23.42
N LEU A 196 1.93 -5.45 -22.29
CA LEU A 196 2.57 -6.29 -21.25
C LEU A 196 1.58 -6.63 -20.13
N THR A 197 0.30 -6.75 -20.46
CA THR A 197 -0.80 -6.77 -19.49
C THR A 197 -0.78 -7.98 -18.55
N ARG A 198 -0.34 -9.16 -19.02
CA ARG A 198 -0.18 -10.36 -18.17
C ARG A 198 0.87 -10.15 -17.09
N VAL A 199 2.06 -9.69 -17.47
CA VAL A 199 3.13 -9.34 -16.53
C VAL A 199 2.67 -8.23 -15.59
N GLY A 200 2.10 -7.16 -16.15
CA GLY A 200 1.58 -6.02 -15.39
C GLY A 200 0.57 -6.45 -14.31
N LEU A 201 -0.34 -7.35 -14.63
CA LEU A 201 -1.34 -7.87 -13.69
C LEU A 201 -0.70 -8.60 -12.51
N VAL A 202 0.26 -9.49 -12.75
CA VAL A 202 0.97 -10.22 -11.68
C VAL A 202 1.75 -9.26 -10.79
N LEU A 203 2.42 -8.26 -11.37
CA LEU A 203 3.16 -7.27 -10.58
C LEU A 203 2.23 -6.37 -9.77
N LEU A 204 1.06 -6.02 -10.32
CA LEU A 204 0.03 -5.28 -9.59
C LEU A 204 -0.52 -6.07 -8.41
N PHE A 205 -0.79 -7.36 -8.60
CA PHE A 205 -1.21 -8.23 -7.51
C PHE A 205 -0.17 -8.25 -6.37
N LEU A 206 1.10 -8.50 -6.71
CA LEU A 206 2.20 -8.50 -5.74
C LEU A 206 2.32 -7.15 -5.01
N GLN A 207 2.20 -6.06 -5.75
CA GLN A 207 2.20 -4.71 -5.20
C GLN A 207 1.03 -4.47 -4.23
N TYR A 208 -0.20 -4.85 -4.60
CA TYR A 208 -1.38 -4.70 -3.75
C TYR A 208 -1.27 -5.51 -2.47
N LEU A 209 -0.78 -6.75 -2.57
CA LEU A 209 -0.60 -7.62 -1.41
C LEU A 209 0.38 -6.99 -0.40
N SER A 210 1.47 -6.42 -0.89
CA SER A 210 2.47 -5.74 -0.05
C SER A 210 1.91 -4.48 0.64
N GLU A 211 1.15 -3.64 -0.09
CA GLU A 211 0.55 -2.42 0.47
C GLU A 211 -0.61 -2.74 1.43
N MET A 212 -1.41 -3.77 1.13
CA MET A 212 -2.43 -4.28 2.03
C MET A 212 -1.79 -4.69 3.37
N GLY A 213 -0.68 -5.45 3.32
CA GLY A 213 0.06 -5.83 4.52
C GLY A 213 0.54 -4.63 5.35
N PHE A 214 0.98 -3.55 4.70
CA PHE A 214 1.38 -2.31 5.37
C PHE A 214 0.20 -1.67 6.11
N HIS A 215 -0.90 -1.45 5.40
CA HIS A 215 -2.08 -0.78 5.94
C HIS A 215 -2.76 -1.62 7.01
N LEU A 216 -2.80 -2.93 6.85
CA LEU A 216 -3.30 -3.86 7.85
C LEU A 216 -2.44 -3.80 9.14
N SER A 217 -1.11 -3.84 9.01
CA SER A 217 -0.19 -3.70 10.15
C SER A 217 -0.40 -2.38 10.90
N ARG A 218 -0.65 -1.29 10.16
CA ARG A 218 -0.93 0.03 10.73
C ARG A 218 -2.28 0.11 11.44
N LEU A 219 -3.32 -0.55 10.92
CA LEU A 219 -4.62 -0.65 11.59
C LEU A 219 -4.52 -1.41 12.90
N PHE A 220 -3.85 -2.57 12.91
CA PHE A 220 -3.63 -3.34 14.14
C PHE A 220 -2.82 -2.57 15.18
N TYR A 221 -1.80 -1.83 14.75
CA TYR A 221 -1.02 -0.99 15.64
C TYR A 221 -1.85 0.12 16.30
N PHE A 222 -2.86 0.67 15.61
CA PHE A 222 -3.77 1.65 16.21
C PHE A 222 -4.79 1.04 17.17
N ILE A 223 -5.13 -0.25 17.00
CA ILE A 223 -6.01 -0.99 17.92
C ILE A 223 -5.25 -1.34 19.20
N ASP A 224 -4.05 -1.90 19.06
CA ASP A 224 -3.18 -2.22 20.17
C ASP A 224 -1.71 -2.06 19.77
N GLU A 225 -1.03 -1.16 20.48
CA GLU A 225 0.35 -0.75 20.21
C GLU A 225 1.35 -1.91 20.38
N ASN A 226 0.98 -3.00 21.07
CA ASN A 226 1.84 -4.17 21.26
C ASN A 226 2.06 -5.02 19.99
N HIS A 227 1.31 -4.77 18.90
CA HIS A 227 1.37 -5.55 17.65
C HIS A 227 2.55 -5.18 16.73
N HIS A 228 3.72 -4.84 17.28
CA HIS A 228 4.91 -4.47 16.49
C HIS A 228 5.39 -5.58 15.54
N LYS A 229 5.11 -6.85 15.86
CA LYS A 229 5.46 -8.02 15.02
C LYS A 229 4.83 -7.97 13.62
N MET A 230 3.65 -7.37 13.48
CA MET A 230 2.99 -7.24 12.18
C MET A 230 3.81 -6.40 11.20
N PHE A 231 4.40 -5.29 11.69
CA PHE A 231 5.28 -4.47 10.87
C PHE A 231 6.59 -5.18 10.49
N GLU A 232 7.08 -6.09 11.33
CA GLU A 232 8.26 -6.90 11.01
C GLU A 232 7.94 -7.93 9.91
N MET A 233 6.82 -8.64 10.02
CA MET A 233 6.34 -9.55 8.98
C MET A 233 6.12 -8.81 7.66
N TRP A 234 5.46 -7.64 7.69
CA TRP A 234 5.31 -6.79 6.52
C TRP A 234 6.67 -6.34 5.96
N SER A 235 7.63 -5.98 6.81
CA SER A 235 8.96 -5.54 6.37
C SER A 235 9.67 -6.62 5.56
N ILE A 236 9.58 -7.88 5.99
CA ILE A 236 10.13 -9.04 5.26
C ILE A 236 9.36 -9.23 3.95
N GLY A 237 8.02 -9.28 4.02
CA GLY A 237 7.17 -9.45 2.84
C GLY A 237 7.36 -8.35 1.79
N PHE A 238 7.58 -7.10 2.21
CA PHE A 238 7.88 -5.97 1.34
C PHE A 238 9.15 -6.22 0.54
N VAL A 239 10.27 -6.58 1.19
CA VAL A 239 11.54 -6.85 0.50
C VAL A 239 11.39 -8.03 -0.46
N LEU A 240 10.75 -9.12 -0.03
CA LEU A 240 10.50 -10.28 -0.88
C LEU A 240 9.69 -9.92 -2.12
N THR A 241 8.62 -9.13 -1.96
CA THR A 241 7.80 -8.64 -3.07
C THR A 241 8.64 -7.88 -4.10
N ARG A 242 9.56 -7.02 -3.66
CA ARG A 242 10.45 -6.26 -4.56
C ARG A 242 11.41 -7.17 -5.31
N MET A 243 11.98 -8.18 -4.63
CA MET A 243 12.86 -9.14 -5.28
C MET A 243 12.11 -9.95 -6.34
N ILE A 244 10.93 -10.48 -6.00
CA ILE A 244 10.08 -11.23 -6.94
C ILE A 244 9.69 -10.36 -8.14
N THR A 245 9.31 -9.10 -7.90
CA THR A 245 8.96 -8.13 -8.96
C THR A 245 10.11 -7.93 -9.93
N LEU A 246 11.33 -7.71 -9.42
CA LEU A 246 12.53 -7.54 -10.25
C LEU A 246 12.86 -8.82 -11.02
N THR A 247 12.81 -9.99 -10.36
CA THR A 247 13.06 -11.28 -11.00
C THR A 247 12.07 -11.54 -12.13
N LEU A 248 10.77 -11.35 -11.90
CA LEU A 248 9.73 -11.55 -12.92
C LEU A 248 9.90 -10.60 -14.10
N MET A 249 10.22 -9.34 -13.86
CA MET A 249 10.45 -8.38 -14.95
C MET A 249 11.68 -8.73 -15.77
N PHE A 250 12.77 -9.12 -15.12
CA PHE A 250 13.97 -9.55 -15.82
C PHE A 250 13.75 -10.86 -16.59
N LEU A 251 13.01 -11.81 -16.02
CA LEU A 251 12.67 -13.06 -16.67
C LEU A 251 11.76 -12.83 -17.88
N ALA A 252 10.67 -12.09 -17.73
CA ALA A 252 9.69 -11.88 -18.79
C ALA A 252 10.20 -10.96 -19.90
N VAL A 253 10.71 -9.78 -19.55
CA VAL A 253 11.13 -8.75 -20.52
C VAL A 253 12.60 -8.93 -20.90
N GLY A 254 13.48 -9.21 -19.95
CA GLY A 254 14.92 -9.33 -20.19
C GLY A 254 15.34 -10.63 -20.86
N PHE A 255 14.70 -11.75 -20.55
CA PHE A 255 15.01 -13.06 -21.16
C PHE A 255 13.92 -13.55 -22.11
N GLY A 256 12.66 -13.55 -21.69
CA GLY A 256 11.54 -14.10 -22.44
C GLY A 256 11.35 -13.42 -23.79
N LEU A 257 11.04 -12.11 -23.77
CA LEU A 257 10.90 -11.31 -24.98
C LEU A 257 12.21 -11.15 -25.77
N ALA A 258 13.36 -11.24 -25.10
CA ALA A 258 14.68 -11.21 -25.75
C ALA A 258 15.00 -12.46 -26.58
N ARG A 259 14.30 -13.57 -26.35
CA ARG A 259 14.47 -14.82 -27.09
C ARG A 259 13.35 -15.09 -28.09
N SER A 260 12.30 -14.27 -28.11
CA SER A 260 11.25 -14.40 -29.13
C SER A 260 11.80 -14.00 -30.51
N GLU A 261 11.28 -14.63 -31.55
CA GLU A 261 11.68 -14.40 -32.94
C GLU A 261 11.29 -13.00 -33.44
N ASN A 262 10.14 -12.46 -32.98
CA ASN A 262 9.56 -11.21 -33.46
C ASN A 262 10.05 -9.98 -32.68
N GLN A 263 11.33 -9.63 -32.83
CA GLN A 263 11.96 -8.45 -32.19
C GLN A 263 11.83 -7.17 -33.02
N THR A 264 10.63 -6.88 -33.50
CA THR A 264 10.32 -5.75 -34.37
C THR A 264 9.41 -4.74 -33.67
N LEU A 265 9.38 -3.51 -34.20
CA LEU A 265 8.40 -2.51 -33.84
C LEU A 265 7.29 -2.51 -34.88
N ASP A 266 6.09 -2.93 -34.50
CA ASP A 266 4.91 -2.96 -35.35
C ASP A 266 3.72 -2.37 -34.59
N LEU A 267 3.30 -1.17 -34.98
CA LEU A 267 2.20 -0.46 -34.35
C LEU A 267 0.83 -1.04 -34.71
N GLU A 268 0.70 -1.66 -35.89
CA GLU A 268 -0.57 -2.22 -36.36
C GLU A 268 -0.92 -3.49 -35.58
N VAL A 269 0.08 -4.34 -35.35
CA VAL A 269 -0.05 -5.57 -34.55
C VAL A 269 0.12 -5.30 -33.05
N GLY A 270 0.59 -4.09 -32.66
CA GLY A 270 0.85 -3.72 -31.27
C GLY A 270 2.07 -4.42 -30.67
N ASN A 271 3.04 -4.80 -31.50
CA ASN A 271 4.32 -5.38 -31.08
C ASN A 271 5.35 -4.27 -30.79
N PHE A 272 5.77 -4.15 -29.54
CA PHE A 272 6.76 -3.17 -29.09
C PHE A 272 8.09 -3.82 -28.69
N ASN A 273 8.36 -5.05 -29.12
CA ASN A 273 9.50 -5.85 -28.69
C ASN A 273 10.82 -5.43 -29.36
N THR A 274 11.31 -4.23 -29.05
CA THR A 274 12.64 -3.77 -29.46
C THR A 274 13.60 -3.78 -28.28
N LEU A 275 14.90 -3.92 -28.56
CA LEU A 275 15.93 -3.87 -27.51
C LEU A 275 15.82 -2.57 -26.69
N SER A 276 15.64 -1.43 -27.35
CA SER A 276 15.53 -0.12 -26.71
C SER A 276 14.34 -0.04 -25.75
N ILE A 277 13.15 -0.50 -26.17
CA ILE A 277 11.95 -0.49 -25.33
C ILE A 277 12.11 -1.46 -24.16
N ARG A 278 12.65 -2.66 -24.38
CA ARG A 278 12.93 -3.62 -23.29
C ARG A 278 13.87 -3.04 -22.24
N LEU A 279 14.98 -2.45 -22.67
CA LEU A 279 15.95 -1.83 -21.76
C LEU A 279 15.35 -0.63 -21.02
N LEU A 280 14.53 0.19 -21.69
CA LEU A 280 13.83 1.31 -21.07
C LEU A 280 12.86 0.82 -19.98
N VAL A 281 12.03 -0.18 -20.28
CA VAL A 281 11.07 -0.77 -19.34
C VAL A 281 11.81 -1.36 -18.13
N LEU A 282 12.86 -2.14 -18.36
CA LEU A 282 13.69 -2.70 -17.29
C LEU A 282 14.35 -1.60 -16.46
N PHE A 283 14.89 -0.57 -17.08
CA PHE A 283 15.51 0.55 -16.39
C PHE A 283 14.51 1.28 -15.48
N VAL A 284 13.34 1.63 -16.02
CA VAL A 284 12.29 2.34 -15.26
C VAL A 284 11.85 1.50 -14.06
N VAL A 285 11.59 0.20 -14.25
CA VAL A 285 11.20 -0.67 -13.13
C VAL A 285 12.35 -0.83 -12.13
N CYS A 286 13.56 -1.12 -12.57
CA CYS A 286 14.71 -1.28 -11.68
C CYS A 286 14.97 0.00 -10.87
N PHE A 287 14.86 1.16 -11.50
CA PHE A 287 15.00 2.45 -10.84
C PHE A 287 13.92 2.65 -9.78
N THR A 288 12.64 2.41 -10.11
CA THR A 288 11.54 2.60 -9.14
C THR A 288 11.62 1.61 -7.99
N GLN A 289 11.91 0.33 -8.24
CA GLN A 289 12.08 -0.67 -7.17
C GLN A 289 13.27 -0.33 -6.27
N SER A 290 14.39 0.10 -6.85
CA SER A 290 15.58 0.51 -6.09
C SER A 290 15.32 1.75 -5.25
N TRP A 291 14.59 2.73 -5.77
CA TRP A 291 14.18 3.92 -5.02
C TRP A 291 13.27 3.56 -3.85
N LEU A 292 12.29 2.68 -4.05
CA LEU A 292 11.39 2.20 -3.00
C LEU A 292 12.17 1.46 -1.89
N LEU A 293 13.08 0.56 -2.27
CA LEU A 293 13.96 -0.15 -1.33
C LEU A 293 14.87 0.81 -0.58
N TRP A 294 15.48 1.79 -1.27
CA TRP A 294 16.32 2.80 -0.65
C TRP A 294 15.56 3.57 0.43
N LYS A 295 14.35 4.04 0.12
CA LYS A 295 13.51 4.74 1.10
C LYS A 295 13.16 3.83 2.28
N PHE A 296 12.82 2.58 2.01
CA PHE A 296 12.53 1.60 3.04
C PHE A 296 13.74 1.37 3.95
N PHE A 297 14.93 1.12 3.41
CA PHE A 297 16.15 0.93 4.20
C PHE A 297 16.52 2.18 5.00
N ARG A 298 16.41 3.38 4.40
CA ARG A 298 16.61 4.65 5.13
C ARG A 298 15.66 4.76 6.32
N PHE A 299 14.39 4.42 6.13
CA PHE A 299 13.40 4.42 7.21
C PHE A 299 13.72 3.38 8.29
N GLN A 300 14.05 2.14 7.90
CA GLN A 300 14.41 1.07 8.83
C GLN A 300 15.68 1.39 9.64
N LEU A 301 16.68 1.99 8.99
CA LEU A 301 17.90 2.44 9.64
C LEU A 301 17.64 3.56 10.64
N SER A 302 16.79 4.54 10.29
CA SER A 302 16.39 5.60 11.23
C SER A 302 15.70 5.01 12.45
N ARG A 303 14.68 4.16 12.23
CA ARG A 303 13.92 3.50 13.29
C ARG A 303 14.82 2.66 14.21
N THR A 304 15.74 1.89 13.63
CA THR A 304 16.67 1.06 14.40
C THR A 304 17.63 1.92 15.23
N ARG A 305 18.09 3.06 14.69
CA ARG A 305 18.93 4.01 15.42
C ARG A 305 18.18 4.62 16.61
N GLU A 306 16.94 5.06 16.40
CA GLU A 306 16.08 5.62 17.44
C GLU A 306 15.83 4.60 18.57
N LEU A 307 15.48 3.36 18.24
CA LEU A 307 15.29 2.29 19.22
C LEU A 307 16.56 1.99 20.02
N ARG A 308 17.75 1.98 19.38
CA ARG A 308 19.03 1.81 20.09
C ARG A 308 19.30 2.99 21.03
N LEU A 309 19.04 4.22 20.60
CA LEU A 309 19.22 5.41 21.43
C LEU A 309 18.29 5.38 22.65
N GLU A 310 17.03 5.00 22.47
CA GLU A 310 16.08 4.82 23.58
C GLU A 310 16.52 3.73 24.55
N GLN A 311 16.99 2.57 24.05
CA GLN A 311 17.48 1.49 24.90
C GLN A 311 18.73 1.91 25.69
N VAL A 312 19.66 2.64 25.07
CA VAL A 312 20.84 3.19 25.75
C VAL A 312 20.42 4.22 26.80
N ALA A 313 19.46 5.10 26.50
CA ALA A 313 18.92 6.06 27.46
C ALA A 313 18.26 5.36 28.65
N ARG A 314 17.42 4.34 28.41
CA ARG A 314 16.77 3.54 29.47
C ARG A 314 17.80 2.82 30.34
N LYS A 315 18.83 2.19 29.74
CA LYS A 315 19.93 1.56 30.49
C LYS A 315 20.70 2.57 31.34
N ARG A 316 20.96 3.79 30.82
CA ARG A 316 21.61 4.88 31.59
C ARG A 316 20.75 5.34 32.77
N VAL A 317 19.44 5.48 32.59
CA VAL A 317 18.51 5.84 33.68
C VAL A 317 18.47 4.74 34.74
N ALA A 318 18.35 3.48 34.34
CA ALA A 318 18.37 2.34 35.26
C ALA A 318 19.68 2.25 36.04
N ALA A 319 20.83 2.46 35.39
CA ALA A 319 22.14 2.48 36.05
C ALA A 319 22.25 3.62 37.07
N LYS A 320 21.77 4.83 36.73
CA LYS A 320 21.73 5.96 37.68
C LYS A 320 20.82 5.69 38.88
N GLN A 321 19.65 5.08 38.68
CA GLN A 321 18.75 4.70 39.76
C GLN A 321 19.36 3.63 40.66
N GLN A 322 20.06 2.65 40.08
CA GLN A 322 20.78 1.63 40.86
C GLN A 322 21.90 2.24 41.70
N MET A 323 22.71 3.13 41.11
CA MET A 323 23.76 3.86 41.83
C MET A 323 23.19 4.69 42.99
N GLN A 324 22.08 5.39 42.79
CA GLN A 324 21.40 6.15 43.85
C GLN A 324 20.82 5.25 44.96
N ARG A 325 20.33 4.05 44.63
CA ARG A 325 19.88 3.06 45.61
C ARG A 325 21.04 2.50 46.43
N THR A 326 22.19 2.23 45.81
CA THR A 326 23.40 1.80 46.52
C THR A 326 23.90 2.89 47.46
N LEU A 327 24.00 4.15 46.99
CA LEU A 327 24.38 5.29 47.82
C LEU A 327 23.43 5.51 49.00
N LYS A 328 22.11 5.36 48.82
CA LYS A 328 21.14 5.43 49.93
C LYS A 328 21.33 4.28 50.93
N ARG A 329 21.57 3.06 50.46
CA ARG A 329 21.82 1.89 51.33
C ARG A 329 23.09 2.06 52.16
N ASP A 330 24.16 2.58 51.58
CA ASP A 330 25.42 2.84 52.28
C ASP A 330 25.28 4.01 53.28
N SER A 331 24.43 5.00 52.99
CA SER A 331 24.14 6.10 53.93
C SER A 331 23.25 5.70 55.12
N VAL A 332 22.39 4.68 54.96
CA VAL A 332 21.51 4.18 56.03
C VAL A 332 22.26 3.18 56.95
N GLY A 333 23.28 2.49 56.45
CA GLY A 333 24.12 1.59 57.23
C GLY A 333 25.09 2.25 58.22
N TYR A 334 25.12 3.58 58.31
CA TYR A 334 26.00 4.31 59.22
C TYR A 334 25.32 4.82 60.51
N TYR A 335 24.03 4.53 60.69
CA TYR A 335 23.26 4.93 61.88
C TYR A 335 22.57 3.72 62.53
N GLU A 336 23.35 2.80 63.10
CA GLU A 336 22.84 1.84 64.08
C GLU A 336 23.83 1.68 65.24
N ASN A 337 23.55 2.45 66.31
CA ASN A 337 23.79 2.23 67.74
C ASN A 337 25.06 1.50 68.24
N GLY A 338 25.98 2.32 68.77
CA GLY A 338 26.59 2.21 70.10
C GLY A 338 26.92 0.83 70.69
N LEU A 339 28.18 0.42 70.60
CA LEU A 339 28.83 -0.37 71.64
C LEU A 339 30.29 0.09 71.80
N ILE A 340 30.59 0.60 72.98
CA ILE A 340 31.92 1.02 73.44
C ILE A 340 32.87 -0.17 73.28
N LYS A 341 33.91 -0.03 72.44
CA LYS A 341 35.05 -0.94 72.47
C LYS A 341 36.20 -0.24 73.20
N ALA A 342 36.35 -0.61 74.46
CA ALA A 342 37.43 -0.19 75.33
C ALA A 342 38.80 -0.65 74.79
N GLU A 343 39.82 0.10 75.17
CA GLU A 343 41.24 0.00 74.81
C GLU A 343 41.80 -1.44 74.85
N ASN A 344 42.76 -1.71 73.95
CA ASN A 344 44.06 -2.28 74.32
C ASN A 344 45.08 -2.00 73.20
N GLY A 345 46.28 -1.59 73.62
CA GLY A 345 47.40 -1.02 72.84
C GLY A 345 47.86 -1.81 71.61
N THR A 346 48.72 -1.28 70.75
CA THR A 346 49.93 -0.50 71.05
C THR A 346 50.34 0.32 69.81
N SER A 347 50.93 1.50 70.05
CA SER A 347 51.63 2.33 69.05
C SER A 347 52.79 1.55 68.42
N PRO A 348 53.23 1.91 67.19
CA PRO A 348 54.44 2.72 67.19
C PRO A 348 54.42 3.84 66.13
N ARG A 349 54.84 5.04 66.54
CA ARG A 349 55.34 6.07 65.62
C ARG A 349 56.74 6.50 66.04
N LEU A 350 57.48 6.94 65.01
CA LEU A 350 58.86 7.46 64.94
C LEU A 350 59.91 6.37 64.67
N LYS A 351 60.85 6.54 63.72
CA LYS A 351 61.62 7.77 63.45
C LYS A 351 61.93 8.00 61.97
N LYS A 352 61.93 9.27 61.60
CA LYS A 352 62.65 9.82 60.44
C LYS A 352 64.05 10.18 60.96
N ILE A 353 65.12 9.70 60.33
CA ILE A 353 66.49 10.18 60.59
C ILE A 353 67.04 10.71 59.25
N LYS A 354 67.51 11.96 59.28
CA LYS A 354 68.26 12.58 58.19
C LYS A 354 69.70 12.07 58.25
N ALA A 355 70.22 11.87 57.06
CA ALA A 355 71.52 11.35 56.60
C ALA A 355 72.77 12.03 57.21
N PRO A 356 74.02 11.68 56.81
CA PRO A 356 74.44 11.29 55.44
C PRO A 356 74.32 9.81 55.09
#